data_AF-A0A1B9MK90-F1
#
_entry.id   AF-A0A1B9MK90-F1
#
_cell.length_a   1.000
_cell.length_b   1.000
_cell.length_c   1.000
_cell.angle_alpha   90.00
_cell.angle_beta   90.00
_cell.angle_gamma   90.00
#
_symmetry.space_group_name_H-M   'P 1'
#
loop_
_entity.id
_entity.type
_entity.pdbx_description
1 polymer ?
#
loop_
_entity_poly.entity_id
_entity_poly.type
_entity_poly.pdbx_seq_one_letter_code
_entity_poly.pdbx_strand_id
1 'polypeptide(L)'
;MRSNHSYRLFIAEKPSLARAIADVLPKPHQKGNGFIKASNGDIVSWCIGHLLEQATPEIYDPKYKKWVMSDLPIVPEKWILMPKDNTKKQFNILVDLINSADQIVHAGDPDREGQLLVDEVLNYCQLPPSKRKAIQRCLISDLNASAVEKSLQQLRNNQDFIPLSTSALARARADWLYGINMSRLCTIVGQKNGYRGVLSIGRVQTPILGLVVRRDLEIAQFVPKPFYEVFAVLQTKDNETFKAKWQPSEACAPYQDEEGRVLVKKLAENVCQRIKGKPGTIDKVSNKKKELAPPMPFNLSALQIEMARKNGLSAQDVLDICQSLYEKHKLITYPRSDCRFLPEDHLKQIMGVKSAIENNCPELQTAIEQASFTLRSKAWNNKKVEAHHAIIPTLRKTKMTNLSDNEKAVYQVIATQYLAQFYPAYKYAELQIDVDIQGGKFIAKANQMLDEGWKILFRNKNYQTDADDNETNGLLTKLVKKGETVQCVDTELLSKETQPPKAFTDATLLSAMTGIARFVKDPEIKKILRETDGLGTEATRAGIIELLFKRQFLTRQGKTIRSTDVGKNLILSLPDIMSMPDMTAHWELQLDEISKKEFSYQQFMHQLNLSLLELVNQLKNARLNIRS
;
A
#
# COMPACT_ATOMS: atom_id res chain seq x y z
N MET A 1 -21.86 43.09 29.54
CA MET A 1 -20.90 43.41 28.46
C MET A 1 -20.25 42.12 28.00
N ARG A 2 -20.65 41.55 26.85
CA ARG A 2 -19.93 40.41 26.26
C ARG A 2 -18.66 40.96 25.62
N SER A 3 -17.50 40.46 26.01
CA SER A 3 -16.23 40.90 25.46
C SER A 3 -16.14 40.50 23.98
N ASN A 4 -16.30 41.46 23.07
CA ASN A 4 -16.05 41.33 21.63
C ASN A 4 -14.56 41.07 21.38
N HIS A 5 -14.09 39.85 21.62
CA HIS A 5 -12.80 39.42 21.10
C HIS A 5 -13.08 38.68 19.81
N SER A 6 -13.01 39.42 18.69
CA SER A 6 -13.09 38.82 17.38
C SER A 6 -11.90 37.89 17.20
N TYR A 7 -12.12 36.61 16.86
CA TYR A 7 -11.02 35.67 16.66
C TYR A 7 -11.24 34.74 15.46
N ARG A 8 -10.13 34.34 14.86
CA ARG A 8 -10.07 33.31 13.83
C ARG A 8 -9.75 31.96 14.46
N LEU A 9 -10.52 30.94 14.10
CA LEU A 9 -10.35 29.57 14.54
C LEU A 9 -9.75 28.71 13.43
N PHE A 10 -8.58 28.11 13.69
CA PHE A 10 -8.01 27.06 12.86
C PHE A 10 -8.43 25.69 13.41
N ILE A 11 -8.96 24.83 12.55
CA ILE A 11 -9.40 23.48 12.90
C ILE A 11 -8.51 22.46 12.18
N ALA A 12 -7.53 21.90 12.89
CA ALA A 12 -6.66 20.87 12.37
C ALA A 12 -7.27 19.47 12.51
N GLU A 13 -6.78 18.50 11.74
CA GLU A 13 -7.20 17.09 11.88
C GLU A 13 -6.70 16.45 13.18
N LYS A 14 -5.52 16.86 13.66
CA LYS A 14 -4.80 16.20 14.75
C LYS A 14 -3.95 17.18 15.57
N PRO A 15 -3.59 16.84 16.83
CA PRO A 15 -2.83 17.74 17.70
C PRO A 15 -1.45 18.13 17.15
N SER A 16 -0.80 17.28 16.36
CA SER A 16 0.51 17.57 15.77
C SER A 16 0.44 18.69 14.74
N LEU A 17 -0.57 18.66 13.86
CA LEU A 17 -0.80 19.70 12.87
C LEU A 17 -1.24 21.02 13.53
N ALA A 18 -2.09 20.95 14.55
CA ALA A 18 -2.45 22.14 15.33
C ALA A 18 -1.24 22.82 15.99
N ARG A 19 -0.29 22.03 16.53
CA ARG A 19 0.96 22.59 17.09
C ARG A 19 1.79 23.28 16.01
N ALA A 20 1.94 22.66 14.83
CA ALA A 20 2.69 23.25 13.73
C ALA A 20 2.09 24.58 13.26
N ILE A 21 0.75 24.67 13.18
CA ILE A 21 0.04 25.93 12.88
C ILE A 21 0.28 26.95 13.99
N ALA A 22 0.12 26.57 15.26
CA ALA A 22 0.31 27.49 16.38
C ALA A 22 1.74 28.02 16.47
N ASP A 23 2.75 27.20 16.19
CA ASP A 23 4.17 27.55 16.29
C ASP A 23 4.57 28.74 15.39
N VAL A 24 3.87 28.95 14.27
CA VAL A 24 4.09 30.07 13.33
C VAL A 24 3.15 31.27 13.56
N LEU A 25 2.20 31.17 14.50
CA LEU A 25 1.34 32.27 14.90
C LEU A 25 2.00 33.17 15.96
N PRO A 26 1.53 34.43 16.11
CA PRO A 26 2.10 35.38 17.09
C PRO A 26 2.17 34.85 18.52
N LYS A 27 3.32 35.07 19.17
CA LYS A 27 3.62 34.69 20.56
C LYS A 27 3.24 35.81 21.55
N PRO A 28 3.02 35.51 22.85
CA PRO A 28 3.06 34.19 23.48
C PRO A 28 1.85 33.31 23.12
N HIS A 29 2.03 31.99 23.22
CA HIS A 29 0.95 31.02 23.06
C HIS A 29 0.42 30.58 24.42
N GLN A 30 -0.89 30.60 24.61
CA GLN A 30 -1.58 30.09 25.79
C GLN A 30 -2.22 28.74 25.46
N LYS A 31 -1.80 27.68 26.16
CA LYS A 31 -2.37 26.34 26.00
C LYS A 31 -3.66 26.24 26.80
N GLY A 32 -4.76 25.96 26.12
CA GLY A 32 -6.05 25.63 26.70
C GLY A 32 -6.31 24.12 26.70
N ASN A 33 -7.44 23.72 27.28
CA ASN A 33 -7.93 22.36 27.19
C ASN A 33 -8.49 22.12 25.77
N GLY A 34 -7.74 21.45 24.90
CA GLY A 34 -8.15 21.12 23.54
C GLY A 34 -7.93 22.21 22.49
N PHE A 35 -7.18 23.28 22.81
CA PHE A 35 -6.83 24.36 21.88
C PHE A 35 -5.55 25.10 22.31
N ILE A 36 -5.00 25.91 21.42
CA ILE A 36 -3.88 26.84 21.67
C ILE A 36 -4.31 28.23 21.20
N LYS A 37 -4.19 29.24 22.07
CA LYS A 37 -4.50 30.64 21.76
C LYS A 37 -3.21 31.43 21.49
N ALA A 38 -3.14 32.11 20.36
CA ALA A 38 -2.06 33.01 20.00
C ALA A 38 -2.30 34.42 20.57
N SER A 39 -1.26 35.26 20.62
CA SER A 39 -1.32 36.58 21.25
C SER A 39 -2.20 37.59 20.51
N ASN A 40 -2.37 37.41 19.19
CA ASN A 40 -3.27 38.20 18.36
C ASN A 40 -4.76 37.78 18.52
N GLY A 41 -5.06 36.80 19.36
CA GLY A 41 -6.42 36.30 19.60
C GLY A 41 -6.78 35.04 18.81
N ASP A 42 -6.02 34.66 17.78
CA ASP A 42 -6.27 33.46 16.97
C ASP A 42 -6.26 32.21 17.85
N ILE A 43 -7.16 31.27 17.55
CA ILE A 43 -7.26 29.98 18.26
C ILE A 43 -6.99 28.85 17.28
N VAL A 44 -6.16 27.90 17.68
CA VAL A 44 -5.93 26.65 16.96
C VAL A 44 -6.47 25.50 17.78
N SER A 45 -7.44 24.77 17.24
CA SER A 45 -7.99 23.54 17.82
C SER A 45 -7.85 22.39 16.82
N TRP A 46 -8.23 21.18 17.23
CA TRP A 46 -8.03 19.98 16.44
C TRP A 46 -9.11 18.93 16.68
N CYS A 47 -9.22 18.02 15.73
CA CYS A 47 -9.91 16.75 15.87
C CYS A 47 -8.98 15.67 16.44
N ILE A 48 -9.52 14.48 16.72
CA ILE A 48 -8.77 13.31 17.18
C ILE A 48 -9.26 12.13 16.33
N GLY A 49 -8.87 12.14 15.05
CA GLY A 49 -9.58 11.41 14.02
C GLY A 49 -11.02 11.90 13.88
N HIS A 50 -11.88 11.08 13.27
CA HIS A 50 -13.31 11.36 13.15
C HIS A 50 -13.95 11.51 14.53
N LEU A 51 -14.48 12.72 14.83
CA LEU A 51 -15.19 13.03 16.09
C LEU A 51 -16.67 12.61 16.07
N LEU A 52 -17.19 12.41 14.86
CA LEU A 52 -18.54 11.94 14.56
C LEU A 52 -18.47 10.54 13.95
N GLU A 53 -19.56 9.80 14.02
CA GLU A 53 -19.75 8.53 13.33
C GLU A 53 -21.17 8.39 12.79
N GLN A 54 -21.35 7.58 11.75
CA GLN A 54 -22.67 7.24 11.23
C GLN A 54 -23.45 6.50 12.32
N ALA A 55 -24.69 6.91 12.54
CA ALA A 55 -25.55 6.28 13.53
C ALA A 55 -25.74 4.78 13.23
N THR A 56 -25.93 3.99 14.29
CA THR A 56 -26.30 2.58 14.13
C THR A 56 -27.76 2.46 13.68
N PRO A 57 -28.16 1.36 13.03
CA PRO A 57 -29.52 1.20 12.52
C PRO A 57 -30.63 1.49 13.56
N GLU A 58 -30.46 1.06 14.80
CA GLU A 58 -31.44 1.26 15.87
C GLU A 58 -31.70 2.74 16.26
N ILE A 59 -30.82 3.66 15.87
CA ILE A 59 -31.04 5.10 16.03
C ILE A 59 -32.04 5.62 14.99
N TYR A 60 -32.09 5.03 13.80
CA TYR A 60 -33.07 5.39 12.77
C TYR A 60 -34.45 4.80 13.07
N ASP A 61 -34.50 3.56 13.54
CA ASP A 61 -35.72 2.90 14.01
C ASP A 61 -35.36 1.84 15.08
N PRO A 62 -35.89 1.92 16.31
CA PRO A 62 -35.62 0.95 17.38
C PRO A 62 -35.83 -0.51 16.98
N LYS A 63 -36.71 -0.80 16.00
CA LYS A 63 -36.94 -2.17 15.50
C LYS A 63 -35.66 -2.80 14.93
N TYR A 64 -34.79 -2.00 14.33
CA TYR A 64 -33.54 -2.46 13.72
C TYR A 64 -32.50 -2.94 14.74
N LYS A 65 -32.77 -2.83 16.04
CA LYS A 65 -31.96 -3.48 17.09
C LYS A 65 -31.99 -5.00 16.94
N LYS A 66 -33.14 -5.57 16.58
CA LYS A 66 -33.26 -7.01 16.27
C LYS A 66 -32.94 -7.23 14.80
N TRP A 67 -32.04 -8.17 14.52
CA TRP A 67 -31.66 -8.48 13.14
C TRP A 67 -32.68 -9.44 12.53
N VAL A 68 -33.50 -8.92 11.62
CA VAL A 68 -34.50 -9.71 10.90
C VAL A 68 -34.36 -9.50 9.40
N MET A 69 -34.63 -10.58 8.64
CA MET A 69 -34.44 -10.60 7.19
C MET A 69 -35.38 -9.64 6.44
N SER A 70 -36.59 -9.46 6.97
CA SER A 70 -37.66 -8.63 6.38
C SER A 70 -37.31 -7.15 6.32
N ASP A 71 -36.39 -6.70 7.17
CA ASP A 71 -36.01 -5.29 7.29
C ASP A 71 -34.88 -4.90 6.31
N LEU A 72 -34.33 -5.88 5.57
CA LEU A 72 -33.19 -5.67 4.69
C LEU A 72 -33.61 -5.42 3.23
N PRO A 73 -33.02 -4.42 2.54
CA PRO A 73 -31.97 -3.51 3.04
C PRO A 73 -32.52 -2.33 3.88
N ILE A 74 -31.78 -1.97 4.93
CA ILE A 74 -31.95 -0.74 5.70
C ILE A 74 -31.25 0.39 4.94
N VAL A 75 -32.05 1.34 4.45
CA VAL A 75 -31.58 2.53 3.72
C VAL A 75 -32.15 3.78 4.40
N PRO A 76 -31.32 4.59 5.09
CA PRO A 76 -31.80 5.82 5.72
C PRO A 76 -32.24 6.87 4.70
N GLU A 77 -33.43 7.45 4.88
CA GLU A 77 -33.86 8.63 4.12
C GLU A 77 -33.07 9.88 4.54
N LYS A 78 -32.88 10.06 5.86
CA LYS A 78 -32.08 11.13 6.45
C LYS A 78 -30.97 10.53 7.30
N TRP A 79 -29.74 10.84 6.93
CA TRP A 79 -28.54 10.37 7.63
C TRP A 79 -28.34 11.11 8.96
N ILE A 80 -27.93 10.36 9.99
CA ILE A 80 -27.70 10.86 11.35
C ILE A 80 -26.22 10.60 11.69
N LEU A 81 -25.53 11.64 12.15
CA LEU A 81 -24.19 11.54 12.72
C LEU A 81 -24.27 11.67 14.24
N MET A 82 -23.50 10.86 14.95
CA MET A 82 -23.44 10.83 16.41
C MET A 82 -22.02 11.18 16.89
N PRO A 83 -21.87 11.98 17.95
CA PRO A 83 -20.56 12.19 18.58
C PRO A 83 -20.02 10.90 19.16
N LYS A 84 -18.75 10.58 18.89
CA LYS A 84 -18.09 9.40 19.47
C LYS A 84 -17.82 9.60 20.95
N ASP A 85 -18.11 8.59 21.75
CA ASP A 85 -17.96 8.67 23.21
C ASP A 85 -16.52 8.95 23.65
N ASN A 86 -15.54 8.30 23.03
CA ASN A 86 -14.13 8.43 23.38
C ASN A 86 -13.54 9.82 23.07
N THR A 87 -14.10 10.56 22.12
CA THR A 87 -13.63 11.90 21.72
C THR A 87 -14.65 13.01 22.00
N LYS A 88 -15.75 12.69 22.71
CA LYS A 88 -16.88 13.60 22.98
C LYS A 88 -16.47 14.91 23.66
N LYS A 89 -15.49 14.84 24.57
CA LYS A 89 -14.94 16.02 25.25
C LYS A 89 -14.34 17.02 24.24
N GLN A 90 -13.51 16.54 23.32
CA GLN A 90 -12.89 17.38 22.29
C GLN A 90 -13.94 17.90 21.29
N PHE A 91 -14.91 17.06 20.94
CA PHE A 91 -16.04 17.46 20.11
C PHE A 91 -16.79 18.64 20.70
N ASN A 92 -17.17 18.59 21.97
CA ASN A 92 -17.88 19.70 22.64
C ASN A 92 -17.04 21.00 22.63
N ILE A 93 -15.74 20.91 22.96
CA ILE A 93 -14.82 22.05 22.89
C ILE A 93 -14.83 22.66 21.49
N LEU A 94 -14.75 21.83 20.45
CA LEU A 94 -14.68 22.30 19.09
C LEU A 94 -16.00 22.95 18.63
N VAL A 95 -17.15 22.39 19.02
CA VAL A 95 -18.47 22.97 18.76
C VAL A 95 -18.60 24.37 19.39
N ASP A 96 -18.19 24.52 20.66
CA ASP A 96 -18.24 25.81 21.37
C ASP A 96 -17.35 26.86 20.69
N LEU A 97 -16.13 26.46 20.30
CA LEU A 97 -15.20 27.33 19.58
C LEU A 97 -15.71 27.70 18.18
N ILE A 98 -16.27 26.75 17.45
CA ILE A 98 -16.84 26.96 16.11
C ILE A 98 -17.99 27.96 16.17
N ASN A 99 -18.90 27.80 17.13
CA ASN A 99 -20.05 28.68 17.28
C ASN A 99 -19.63 30.11 17.64
N SER A 100 -18.60 30.25 18.48
CA SER A 100 -18.15 31.55 18.99
C SER A 100 -17.14 32.29 18.09
N ALA A 101 -16.52 31.62 17.12
CA ALA A 101 -15.52 32.24 16.23
C ALA A 101 -16.12 33.20 15.20
N ASP A 102 -15.37 34.20 14.75
CA ASP A 102 -15.79 35.11 13.68
C ASP A 102 -15.37 34.58 12.31
N GLN A 103 -14.16 34.02 12.25
CA GLN A 103 -13.58 33.42 11.06
C GLN A 103 -13.17 31.97 11.36
N ILE A 104 -13.35 31.09 10.36
CA ILE A 104 -12.99 29.69 10.48
C ILE A 104 -12.07 29.31 9.33
N VAL A 105 -10.98 28.64 9.67
CA VAL A 105 -10.04 28.04 8.74
C VAL A 105 -10.03 26.53 8.95
N HIS A 106 -10.54 25.81 7.96
CA HIS A 106 -10.43 24.36 7.86
C HIS A 106 -8.98 23.99 7.52
N ALA A 107 -8.32 23.27 8.42
CA ALA A 107 -6.94 22.79 8.26
C ALA A 107 -6.83 21.26 8.45
N GLY A 108 -7.85 20.48 8.09
CA GLY A 108 -7.73 19.03 7.93
C GLY A 108 -6.71 18.65 6.84
N ASP A 109 -6.25 17.40 6.82
CA ASP A 109 -5.20 17.00 5.88
C ASP A 109 -5.62 17.21 4.40
N PRO A 110 -4.69 17.42 3.44
CA PRO A 110 -5.01 17.79 2.06
C PRO A 110 -5.56 16.64 1.20
N ASP A 111 -6.41 15.80 1.77
CA ASP A 111 -7.03 14.65 1.11
C ASP A 111 -8.55 14.61 1.32
N ARG A 112 -9.18 13.55 0.80
CA ARG A 112 -10.63 13.33 0.86
C ARG A 112 -11.15 13.12 2.29
N GLU A 113 -10.42 12.37 3.12
CA GLU A 113 -10.83 12.06 4.49
C GLU A 113 -10.65 13.29 5.40
N GLY A 114 -9.51 13.98 5.29
CA GLY A 114 -9.21 15.20 6.02
C GLY A 114 -10.19 16.34 5.69
N GLN A 115 -10.70 16.40 4.45
CA GLN A 115 -11.78 17.32 4.08
C GLN A 115 -13.09 16.99 4.79
N LEU A 116 -13.53 15.73 4.76
CA LEU A 116 -14.78 15.31 5.40
C LEU A 116 -14.75 15.49 6.91
N LEU A 117 -13.63 15.10 7.52
CA LEU A 117 -13.47 15.03 8.97
C LEU A 117 -13.76 16.36 9.66
N VAL A 118 -13.35 17.48 9.08
CA VAL A 118 -13.66 18.82 9.61
C VAL A 118 -15.01 19.33 9.09
N ASP A 119 -15.34 19.11 7.81
CA ASP A 119 -16.63 19.52 7.24
C ASP A 119 -17.83 18.89 7.98
N GLU A 120 -17.75 17.64 8.43
CA GLU A 120 -18.81 16.99 9.21
C GLU A 120 -19.09 17.73 10.52
N VAL A 121 -18.03 18.16 11.23
CA VAL A 121 -18.19 18.93 12.47
C VAL A 121 -18.79 20.30 12.18
N LEU A 122 -18.33 20.98 11.13
CA LEU A 122 -18.87 22.27 10.70
C LEU A 122 -20.35 22.17 10.30
N ASN A 123 -20.71 21.10 9.59
CA ASN A 123 -22.08 20.82 9.18
C ASN A 123 -22.97 20.48 10.39
N TYR A 124 -22.44 19.73 11.37
CA TYR A 124 -23.12 19.43 12.62
C TYR A 124 -23.48 20.70 13.40
N CYS A 125 -22.61 21.71 13.40
CA CYS A 125 -22.84 23.00 14.08
C CYS A 125 -23.92 23.88 13.42
N GLN A 126 -24.43 23.52 12.24
CA GLN A 126 -25.51 24.23 11.53
C GLN A 126 -25.26 25.76 11.40
N LEU A 127 -24.03 26.13 11.04
CA LEU A 127 -23.61 27.52 10.95
C LEU A 127 -24.52 28.36 10.01
N PRO A 128 -24.68 29.68 10.29
CA PRO A 128 -25.39 30.60 9.40
C PRO A 128 -24.81 30.57 7.97
N PRO A 129 -25.63 30.74 6.92
CA PRO A 129 -25.16 30.66 5.54
C PRO A 129 -24.00 31.61 5.21
N SER A 130 -23.99 32.82 5.77
CA SER A 130 -22.89 33.79 5.59
C SER A 130 -21.57 33.27 6.16
N LYS A 131 -21.59 32.76 7.39
CA LYS A 131 -20.42 32.20 8.06
C LYS A 131 -19.92 30.93 7.35
N ARG A 132 -20.82 30.06 6.89
CA ARG A 132 -20.47 28.87 6.10
C ARG A 132 -19.77 29.23 4.77
N LYS A 133 -20.25 30.25 4.06
CA LYS A 133 -19.65 30.74 2.81
C LYS A 133 -18.28 31.40 3.01
N ALA A 134 -18.00 31.92 4.20
CA ALA A 134 -16.75 32.59 4.54
C ALA A 134 -15.65 31.64 5.06
N ILE A 135 -15.93 30.35 5.23
CA ILE A 135 -14.94 29.38 5.71
C ILE A 135 -13.79 29.27 4.71
N GLN A 136 -12.57 29.40 5.22
CA GLN A 136 -11.35 29.24 4.43
C GLN A 136 -10.77 27.83 4.59
N ARG A 137 -9.99 27.39 3.60
CA ARG A 137 -9.27 26.12 3.57
C ARG A 137 -7.76 26.38 3.56
N CYS A 138 -7.05 25.81 4.51
CA CYS A 138 -5.58 25.82 4.59
C CYS A 138 -5.04 24.43 4.23
N LEU A 139 -4.24 24.31 3.17
CA LEU A 139 -3.68 23.03 2.72
C LEU A 139 -2.23 22.90 3.22
N ILE A 140 -1.98 22.00 4.16
CA ILE A 140 -0.66 21.78 4.75
C ILE A 140 -0.24 20.32 4.50
N SER A 141 0.75 20.11 3.65
CA SER A 141 1.35 18.79 3.37
C SER A 141 2.72 18.59 4.02
N ASP A 142 3.31 19.65 4.56
CA ASP A 142 4.58 19.67 5.29
C ASP A 142 4.44 20.49 6.57
N LEU A 143 4.86 19.91 7.71
CA LEU A 143 4.76 20.52 9.04
C LEU A 143 5.93 21.47 9.35
N ASN A 144 6.89 21.63 8.44
CA ASN A 144 7.95 22.62 8.57
C ASN A 144 7.41 24.04 8.66
N ALA A 145 7.96 24.85 9.56
CA ALA A 145 7.49 26.22 9.82
C ALA A 145 7.32 27.07 8.54
N SER A 146 8.32 27.07 7.64
CA SER A 146 8.25 27.80 6.38
C SER A 146 7.13 27.32 5.44
N ALA A 147 6.86 26.01 5.42
CA ALA A 147 5.78 25.45 4.62
C ALA A 147 4.41 25.82 5.19
N VAL A 148 4.26 25.72 6.52
CA VAL A 148 3.04 26.12 7.23
C VAL A 148 2.76 27.61 7.06
N GLU A 149 3.77 28.47 7.21
CA GLU A 149 3.66 29.93 6.98
C GLU A 149 3.17 30.23 5.57
N LYS A 150 3.76 29.58 4.55
CA LYS A 150 3.33 29.72 3.16
C LYS A 150 1.87 29.30 2.97
N SER A 151 1.47 28.16 3.53
CA SER A 151 0.08 27.69 3.46
C SER A 151 -0.91 28.66 4.13
N LEU A 152 -0.53 29.26 5.27
CA LEU A 152 -1.36 30.26 5.96
C LEU A 152 -1.52 31.58 5.18
N GLN A 153 -0.61 31.88 4.25
CA GLN A 153 -0.72 33.02 3.34
C GLN A 153 -1.54 32.70 2.08
N GLN A 154 -1.80 31.41 1.79
CA GLN A 154 -2.46 30.93 0.57
C GLN A 154 -3.80 30.26 0.87
N LEU A 155 -4.57 30.84 1.80
CA LEU A 155 -5.90 30.34 2.15
C LEU A 155 -6.86 30.41 0.96
N ARG A 156 -7.64 29.35 0.77
CA ARG A 156 -8.63 29.23 -0.30
C ARG A 156 -10.05 29.24 0.26
N ASN A 157 -11.06 29.41 -0.58
CA ASN A 157 -12.44 29.25 -0.15
C ASN A 157 -12.74 27.75 0.05
N ASN A 158 -13.30 27.36 1.19
CA ASN A 158 -13.66 25.96 1.45
C ASN A 158 -14.75 25.44 0.49
N GLN A 159 -15.55 26.32 -0.11
CA GLN A 159 -16.55 25.94 -1.11
C GLN A 159 -15.95 25.27 -2.36
N ASP A 160 -14.69 25.58 -2.69
CA ASP A 160 -13.98 24.93 -3.81
C ASP A 160 -13.82 23.42 -3.59
N PHE A 161 -13.88 22.96 -2.32
CA PHE A 161 -13.61 21.60 -1.89
C PHE A 161 -14.87 20.79 -1.55
N ILE A 162 -16.07 21.35 -1.79
CA ILE A 162 -17.35 20.64 -1.65
C ILE A 162 -17.38 19.32 -2.43
N PRO A 163 -16.88 19.22 -3.68
CA PRO A 163 -16.86 17.95 -4.42
C PRO A 163 -16.03 16.87 -3.71
N LEU A 164 -14.88 17.26 -3.14
CA LEU A 164 -14.00 16.38 -2.39
C LEU A 164 -14.68 15.85 -1.12
N SER A 165 -15.31 16.74 -0.36
CA SER A 165 -16.12 16.41 0.82
C SER A 165 -17.31 15.48 0.47
N THR A 166 -17.97 15.76 -0.65
CA THR A 166 -19.11 14.97 -1.15
C THR A 166 -18.68 13.56 -1.53
N SER A 167 -17.53 13.42 -2.18
CA SER A 167 -16.94 12.11 -2.50
C SER A 167 -16.62 11.30 -1.24
N ALA A 168 -16.00 11.93 -0.23
CA ALA A 168 -15.74 11.27 1.04
C ALA A 168 -17.02 10.79 1.75
N LEU A 169 -18.04 11.66 1.80
CA LEU A 169 -19.33 11.36 2.41
C LEU A 169 -20.05 10.23 1.68
N ALA A 170 -19.99 10.24 0.34
CA ALA A 170 -20.54 9.18 -0.51
C ALA A 170 -19.90 7.84 -0.17
N ARG A 171 -18.57 7.78 -0.05
CA ARG A 171 -17.86 6.58 0.38
C ARG A 171 -18.32 6.10 1.74
N ALA A 172 -18.29 6.98 2.76
CA ALA A 172 -18.62 6.60 4.13
C ALA A 172 -20.04 6.02 4.23
N ARG A 173 -21.00 6.60 3.52
CA ARG A 173 -22.39 6.13 3.45
C ARG A 173 -22.53 4.83 2.67
N ALA A 174 -21.82 4.68 1.56
CA ALA A 174 -21.85 3.46 0.75
C ALA A 174 -21.23 2.27 1.51
N ASP A 175 -20.10 2.48 2.18
CA ASP A 175 -19.47 1.46 3.02
C ASP A 175 -20.36 1.08 4.21
N TRP A 176 -21.08 2.03 4.81
CA TRP A 176 -22.09 1.76 5.85
C TRP A 176 -23.25 0.93 5.29
N LEU A 177 -23.86 1.34 4.17
CA LEU A 177 -24.99 0.66 3.56
C LEU A 177 -24.64 -0.78 3.21
N TYR A 178 -23.55 -0.99 2.48
CA TYR A 178 -23.13 -2.32 2.06
C TYR A 178 -22.69 -3.16 3.25
N GLY A 179 -21.83 -2.63 4.11
CA GLY A 179 -21.27 -3.36 5.24
C GLY A 179 -22.33 -3.80 6.24
N ILE A 180 -23.24 -2.91 6.65
CA ILE A 180 -24.31 -3.22 7.61
C ILE A 180 -25.28 -4.23 7.02
N ASN A 181 -25.80 -3.97 5.82
CA ASN A 181 -26.84 -4.81 5.24
C ASN A 181 -26.32 -6.21 4.90
N MET A 182 -25.16 -6.31 4.25
CA MET A 182 -24.59 -7.60 3.87
C MET A 182 -24.12 -8.40 5.07
N SER A 183 -23.54 -7.76 6.09
CA SER A 183 -23.15 -8.46 7.32
C SER A 183 -24.36 -9.00 8.08
N ARG A 184 -25.43 -8.20 8.22
CA ARG A 184 -26.68 -8.65 8.85
C ARG A 184 -27.29 -9.80 8.07
N LEU A 185 -27.42 -9.67 6.75
CA LEU A 185 -27.95 -10.70 5.86
C LEU A 185 -27.19 -12.01 6.00
N CYS A 186 -25.87 -11.99 5.76
CA CYS A 186 -25.05 -13.20 5.79
C CYS A 186 -25.06 -13.84 7.19
N THR A 187 -25.01 -13.03 8.26
CA THR A 187 -25.10 -13.55 9.63
C THR A 187 -26.44 -14.24 9.90
N ILE A 188 -27.57 -13.65 9.51
CA ILE A 188 -28.90 -14.28 9.66
C ILE A 188 -28.97 -15.61 8.88
N VAL A 189 -28.48 -15.63 7.64
CA VAL A 189 -28.46 -16.85 6.82
C VAL A 189 -27.54 -17.91 7.44
N GLY A 190 -26.37 -17.54 7.94
CA GLY A 190 -25.45 -18.45 8.63
C GLY A 190 -26.06 -19.03 9.92
N GLN A 191 -26.74 -18.20 10.71
CA GLN A 191 -27.43 -18.63 11.93
C GLN A 191 -28.53 -19.65 11.68
N LYS A 192 -29.30 -19.50 10.59
CA LYS A 192 -30.28 -20.51 10.16
C LYS A 192 -29.63 -21.87 9.85
N ASN A 193 -28.36 -21.90 9.52
CA ASN A 193 -27.57 -23.10 9.24
C ASN A 193 -26.69 -23.56 10.42
N GLY A 194 -26.88 -22.97 11.61
CA GLY A 194 -26.20 -23.40 12.85
C GLY A 194 -24.89 -22.68 13.17
N TYR A 195 -24.51 -21.64 12.42
CA TYR A 195 -23.35 -20.79 12.75
C TYR A 195 -23.70 -19.77 13.85
N ARG A 196 -22.89 -19.67 14.91
CA ARG A 196 -23.17 -18.77 16.05
C ARG A 196 -22.37 -17.46 16.05
N GLY A 197 -21.44 -17.29 15.11
CA GLY A 197 -20.61 -16.08 15.00
C GLY A 197 -21.23 -14.99 14.12
N VAL A 198 -20.42 -13.97 13.81
CA VAL A 198 -20.78 -12.89 12.89
C VAL A 198 -20.08 -13.10 11.55
N LEU A 199 -20.85 -13.15 10.46
CA LEU A 199 -20.34 -13.19 9.10
C LEU A 199 -20.24 -11.77 8.55
N SER A 200 -19.14 -11.08 8.89
CA SER A 200 -18.93 -9.70 8.44
C SER A 200 -18.58 -9.62 6.96
N ILE A 201 -19.25 -8.73 6.25
CA ILE A 201 -19.05 -8.42 4.84
C ILE A 201 -18.68 -6.96 4.71
N GLY A 202 -17.77 -6.65 3.80
CA GLY A 202 -17.43 -5.28 3.46
C GLY A 202 -16.65 -5.22 2.16
N ARG A 203 -16.81 -4.10 1.45
CA ARG A 203 -16.24 -3.89 0.13
C ARG A 203 -14.73 -4.13 0.06
N VAL A 204 -14.01 -3.86 1.16
CA VAL A 204 -12.55 -4.10 1.22
C VAL A 204 -12.21 -5.43 1.88
N GLN A 205 -12.80 -5.75 3.04
CA GLN A 205 -12.45 -6.97 3.79
C GLN A 205 -12.78 -8.26 3.01
N THR A 206 -13.91 -8.29 2.28
CA THR A 206 -14.40 -9.50 1.61
C THR A 206 -13.55 -9.85 0.39
N PRO A 207 -13.14 -8.91 -0.49
CA PRO A 207 -12.20 -9.23 -1.56
C PRO A 207 -10.82 -9.66 -1.08
N ILE A 208 -10.33 -9.13 0.05
CA ILE A 208 -9.06 -9.57 0.66
C ILE A 208 -9.15 -11.03 1.10
N LEU A 209 -10.24 -11.40 1.79
CA LEU A 209 -10.50 -12.80 2.13
C LEU A 209 -10.62 -13.66 0.86
N GLY A 210 -11.28 -13.14 -0.18
CA GLY A 210 -11.39 -13.76 -1.48
C GLY A 210 -10.04 -14.05 -2.15
N LEU A 211 -9.05 -13.17 -2.01
CA LEU A 211 -7.68 -13.43 -2.50
C LEU A 211 -7.06 -14.64 -1.81
N VAL A 212 -7.15 -14.69 -0.47
CA VAL A 212 -6.55 -15.78 0.31
C VAL A 212 -7.24 -17.11 0.01
N VAL A 213 -8.58 -17.14 -0.01
CA VAL A 213 -9.35 -18.35 -0.32
C VAL A 213 -9.02 -18.88 -1.72
N ARG A 214 -8.96 -18.01 -2.74
CA ARG A 214 -8.60 -18.43 -4.10
C ARG A 214 -7.17 -18.95 -4.18
N ARG A 215 -6.21 -18.33 -3.49
CA ARG A 215 -4.84 -18.84 -3.41
C ARG A 215 -4.79 -20.19 -2.72
N ASP A 216 -5.52 -20.40 -1.63
CA ASP A 216 -5.53 -21.68 -0.93
C ASP A 216 -6.18 -22.78 -1.78
N LEU A 217 -7.24 -22.46 -2.53
CA LEU A 217 -7.85 -23.38 -3.51
C LEU A 217 -6.89 -23.72 -4.65
N GLU A 218 -6.20 -22.72 -5.20
CA GLU A 218 -5.18 -22.89 -6.24
C GLU A 218 -4.08 -23.83 -5.77
N ILE A 219 -3.62 -23.69 -4.52
CA ILE A 219 -2.64 -24.59 -3.89
C ILE A 219 -3.20 -26.00 -3.70
N ALA A 220 -4.42 -26.11 -3.18
CA ALA A 220 -5.03 -27.41 -2.87
C ALA A 220 -5.38 -28.24 -4.12
N GLN A 221 -5.71 -27.56 -5.23
CA GLN A 221 -6.05 -28.17 -6.51
C GLN A 221 -4.83 -28.32 -7.43
N PHE A 222 -3.67 -27.79 -7.03
CA PHE A 222 -2.47 -27.85 -7.84
C PHE A 222 -1.99 -29.28 -8.00
N VAL A 223 -1.87 -29.72 -9.25
CA VAL A 223 -1.25 -30.99 -9.61
C VAL A 223 0.13 -30.67 -10.18
N PRO A 224 1.22 -31.02 -9.47
CA PRO A 224 2.56 -30.86 -9.99
C PRO A 224 2.72 -31.55 -11.34
N LYS A 225 3.35 -30.86 -12.29
CA LYS A 225 3.65 -31.39 -13.62
C LYS A 225 5.17 -31.36 -13.80
N PRO A 226 5.78 -32.48 -14.24
CA PRO A 226 7.17 -32.45 -14.62
C PRO A 226 7.33 -31.55 -15.84
N PHE A 227 8.39 -30.77 -15.86
CA PHE A 227 8.82 -30.02 -17.02
C PHE A 227 10.33 -30.11 -17.19
N TYR A 228 10.78 -29.93 -18.42
CA TYR A 228 12.13 -30.24 -18.82
C TYR A 228 12.81 -29.00 -19.37
N GLU A 229 14.01 -28.73 -18.88
CA GLU A 229 14.88 -27.70 -19.43
C GLU A 229 16.11 -28.37 -20.01
N VAL A 230 16.44 -28.02 -21.25
CA VAL A 230 17.64 -28.51 -21.93
C VAL A 230 18.70 -27.41 -21.90
N PHE A 231 19.89 -27.77 -21.44
CA PHE A 231 21.07 -26.93 -21.49
C PHE A 231 22.12 -27.60 -22.38
N ALA A 232 22.67 -26.82 -23.32
CA ALA A 232 23.85 -27.19 -24.07
C ALA A 232 25.08 -26.75 -23.27
N VAL A 233 26.04 -27.65 -23.06
CA VAL A 233 27.37 -27.32 -22.55
C VAL A 233 28.25 -27.04 -23.77
N LEU A 234 28.59 -25.77 -23.94
CA LEU A 234 29.29 -25.25 -25.11
C LEU A 234 30.73 -24.93 -24.77
N GLN A 235 31.64 -25.36 -25.63
CA GLN A 235 33.08 -25.10 -25.54
C GLN A 235 33.52 -24.16 -26.67
N THR A 236 34.26 -23.12 -26.33
CA THR A 236 34.90 -22.20 -27.29
C THR A 236 36.19 -22.82 -27.85
N LYS A 237 36.81 -22.17 -28.85
CA LYS A 237 38.10 -22.60 -29.39
C LYS A 237 39.24 -22.56 -28.36
N ASP A 238 39.11 -21.71 -27.35
CA ASP A 238 40.10 -21.52 -26.29
C ASP A 238 39.85 -22.46 -25.09
N ASN A 239 39.07 -23.53 -25.29
CA ASN A 239 38.68 -24.53 -24.30
C ASN A 239 37.88 -24.00 -23.09
N GLU A 240 37.41 -22.75 -23.14
CA GLU A 240 36.49 -22.23 -22.14
C GLU A 240 35.08 -22.79 -22.35
N THR A 241 34.35 -23.04 -21.26
CA THR A 241 33.01 -23.64 -21.31
C THR A 241 31.95 -22.71 -20.73
N PHE A 242 30.77 -22.68 -21.34
CA PHE A 242 29.58 -22.02 -20.81
C PHE A 242 28.31 -22.83 -21.12
N LYS A 243 27.25 -22.62 -20.33
CA LYS A 243 25.95 -23.26 -20.54
C LYS A 243 24.97 -22.32 -21.24
N ALA A 244 24.25 -22.83 -22.25
CA ALA A 244 23.19 -22.11 -22.94
C ALA A 244 21.88 -22.89 -22.87
N LYS A 245 20.78 -22.23 -22.48
CA LYS A 245 19.46 -22.84 -22.32
C LYS A 245 18.72 -22.87 -23.65
N TRP A 246 18.21 -24.03 -24.03
CA TRP A 246 17.36 -24.19 -25.21
C TRP A 246 16.13 -23.28 -25.15
N GLN A 247 15.80 -22.66 -26.27
CA GLN A 247 14.57 -21.90 -26.49
C GLN A 247 13.70 -22.67 -27.48
N PRO A 248 12.62 -23.33 -27.03
CA PRO A 248 11.71 -24.04 -27.91
C PRO A 248 11.12 -23.10 -28.97
N SER A 249 11.01 -23.59 -30.21
CA SER A 249 10.42 -22.85 -31.32
C SER A 249 8.88 -22.85 -31.25
N GLU A 250 8.21 -22.06 -32.08
CA GLU A 250 6.74 -22.05 -32.16
C GLU A 250 6.14 -23.44 -32.46
N ALA A 251 6.85 -24.29 -33.19
CA ALA A 251 6.44 -25.67 -33.45
C ALA A 251 6.39 -26.54 -32.17
N CYS A 252 7.03 -26.10 -31.09
CA CYS A 252 7.00 -26.77 -29.78
C CYS A 252 5.81 -26.33 -28.92
N ALA A 253 5.02 -25.32 -29.34
CA ALA A 253 3.91 -24.80 -28.55
C ALA A 253 2.90 -25.87 -28.09
N PRO A 254 2.53 -26.89 -28.89
CA PRO A 254 1.65 -27.97 -28.44
C PRO A 254 2.22 -28.82 -27.29
N TYR A 255 3.53 -28.74 -27.03
CA TYR A 255 4.24 -29.51 -26.01
C TYR A 255 4.67 -28.64 -24.82
N GLN A 256 4.21 -27.38 -24.75
CA GLN A 256 4.53 -26.42 -23.69
C GLN A 256 3.31 -26.07 -22.83
N ASP A 257 3.54 -25.65 -21.59
CA ASP A 257 2.52 -24.99 -20.76
C ASP A 257 2.38 -23.49 -21.09
N GLU A 258 1.45 -22.81 -20.43
CA GLU A 258 1.21 -21.36 -20.60
C GLU A 258 2.43 -20.48 -20.23
N GLU A 259 3.38 -21.02 -19.47
CA GLU A 259 4.63 -20.35 -19.12
C GLU A 259 5.79 -20.71 -20.08
N GLY A 260 5.50 -21.50 -21.13
CA GLY A 260 6.47 -21.94 -22.12
C GLY A 260 7.38 -23.08 -21.63
N ARG A 261 7.02 -23.79 -20.57
CA ARG A 261 7.80 -24.94 -20.06
C ARG A 261 7.49 -26.18 -20.88
N VAL A 262 8.53 -26.93 -21.28
CA VAL A 262 8.38 -28.15 -22.09
C VAL A 262 7.91 -29.32 -21.21
N LEU A 263 6.78 -29.92 -21.55
CA LEU A 263 6.13 -30.98 -20.75
C LEU A 263 6.45 -32.40 -21.25
N VAL A 264 6.97 -32.55 -22.48
CA VAL A 264 7.23 -33.85 -23.09
C VAL A 264 8.71 -34.23 -22.95
N LYS A 265 9.00 -35.21 -22.09
CA LYS A 265 10.37 -35.68 -21.83
C LYS A 265 11.10 -36.12 -23.11
N LYS A 266 10.44 -36.92 -23.94
CA LYS A 266 11.01 -37.46 -25.20
C LYS A 266 11.44 -36.36 -26.16
N LEU A 267 10.73 -35.22 -26.18
CA LEU A 267 11.11 -34.06 -26.98
C LEU A 267 12.44 -33.47 -26.47
N ALA A 268 12.54 -33.25 -25.16
CA ALA A 268 13.76 -32.74 -24.55
C ALA A 268 14.95 -33.71 -24.70
N GLU A 269 14.73 -35.01 -24.52
CA GLU A 269 15.73 -36.07 -24.76
C GLU A 269 16.19 -36.11 -26.22
N ASN A 270 15.27 -35.96 -27.18
CA ASN A 270 15.61 -35.87 -28.60
C ASN A 270 16.49 -34.64 -28.90
N VAL A 271 16.18 -33.49 -28.30
CA VAL A 271 17.02 -32.29 -28.44
C VAL A 271 18.42 -32.55 -27.90
N CYS A 272 18.56 -33.13 -26.70
CA CYS A 272 19.87 -33.51 -26.15
C CYS A 272 20.65 -34.42 -27.11
N GLN A 273 20.00 -35.46 -27.66
CA GLN A 273 20.63 -36.39 -28.61
C GLN A 273 21.03 -35.72 -29.92
N ARG A 274 20.20 -34.81 -30.47
CA ARG A 274 20.50 -34.10 -31.73
C ARG A 274 21.68 -33.14 -31.62
N ILE A 275 21.87 -32.49 -30.47
CA ILE A 275 22.87 -31.42 -30.33
C ILE A 275 24.21 -31.92 -29.78
N LYS A 276 24.23 -33.03 -29.03
CA LYS A 276 25.47 -33.54 -28.41
C LYS A 276 26.51 -33.87 -29.48
N GLY A 277 27.72 -33.35 -29.32
CA GLY A 277 28.82 -33.52 -30.27
C GLY A 277 28.65 -32.74 -31.58
N LYS A 278 27.67 -31.83 -31.70
CA LYS A 278 27.48 -31.00 -32.90
C LYS A 278 28.10 -29.61 -32.73
N PRO A 279 28.55 -28.98 -33.84
CA PRO A 279 28.96 -27.59 -33.82
C PRO A 279 27.74 -26.68 -33.69
N GLY A 280 27.94 -25.53 -33.03
CA GLY A 280 27.00 -24.42 -32.97
C GLY A 280 27.62 -23.13 -33.50
N THR A 281 26.78 -22.21 -33.96
CA THR A 281 27.18 -20.90 -34.50
C THR A 281 26.63 -19.78 -33.62
N ILE A 282 27.47 -18.81 -33.29
CA ILE A 282 27.04 -17.66 -32.50
C ILE A 282 26.29 -16.66 -33.40
N ASP A 283 25.00 -16.50 -33.15
CA ASP A 283 24.13 -15.61 -33.91
C ASP A 283 24.14 -14.17 -33.38
N LYS A 284 24.25 -14.02 -32.07
CA LYS A 284 24.12 -12.73 -31.38
C LYS A 284 24.93 -12.68 -30.10
N VAL A 285 25.55 -11.52 -29.87
CA VAL A 285 26.31 -11.19 -28.67
C VAL A 285 25.86 -9.80 -28.21
N SER A 286 25.56 -9.64 -26.93
CA SER A 286 25.05 -8.38 -26.37
C SER A 286 25.68 -8.10 -25.01
N ASN A 287 26.19 -6.87 -24.85
CA ASN A 287 26.66 -6.32 -23.58
C ASN A 287 25.98 -4.96 -23.35
N LYS A 288 24.98 -4.93 -22.46
CA LYS A 288 24.20 -3.72 -22.18
C LYS A 288 24.46 -3.25 -20.76
N LYS A 289 25.09 -2.09 -20.63
CA LYS A 289 25.22 -1.39 -19.35
C LYS A 289 23.85 -0.89 -18.90
N LYS A 290 23.47 -1.22 -17.68
CA LYS A 290 22.24 -0.80 -17.02
C LYS A 290 22.56 -0.19 -15.67
N GLU A 291 21.69 0.70 -15.25
CA GLU A 291 21.73 1.32 -13.94
C GLU A 291 20.39 1.11 -13.24
N LEU A 292 20.44 0.86 -11.94
CA LEU A 292 19.28 0.76 -11.07
C LEU A 292 19.37 1.90 -10.04
N ALA A 293 18.49 2.87 -10.18
CA ALA A 293 18.40 3.99 -9.25
C ALA A 293 18.13 3.52 -7.81
N PRO A 294 18.54 4.29 -6.78
CA PRO A 294 18.22 3.97 -5.39
C PRO A 294 16.72 3.75 -5.17
N PRO A 295 16.35 2.82 -4.28
CA PRO A 295 14.96 2.59 -3.96
C PRO A 295 14.40 3.85 -3.30
N MET A 296 13.19 4.25 -3.67
CA MET A 296 12.56 5.46 -3.13
C MET A 296 12.38 5.34 -1.60
N PRO A 297 12.32 6.46 -0.87
CA PRO A 297 11.87 6.49 0.51
C PRO A 297 10.56 5.71 0.75
N PHE A 298 10.32 5.34 2.00
CA PHE A 298 9.16 4.50 2.34
C PHE A 298 7.87 5.32 2.34
N ASN A 299 6.82 4.73 1.77
CA ASN A 299 5.46 4.92 2.25
C ASN A 299 5.14 3.83 3.28
N LEU A 300 3.96 3.87 3.91
CA LEU A 300 3.61 2.92 4.97
C LEU A 300 3.61 1.47 4.49
N SER A 301 2.95 1.16 3.37
CA SER A 301 2.88 -0.21 2.85
C SER A 301 4.25 -0.77 2.50
N ALA A 302 5.13 0.03 1.87
CA ALA A 302 6.49 -0.42 1.55
C ALA A 302 7.32 -0.71 2.81
N LEU A 303 7.16 0.08 3.86
CA LEU A 303 7.80 -0.16 5.16
C LEU A 303 7.25 -1.42 5.83
N GLN A 304 5.93 -1.59 5.87
CA GLN A 304 5.26 -2.77 6.41
C GLN A 304 5.72 -4.05 5.68
N ILE A 305 5.80 -4.03 4.36
CA ILE A 305 6.29 -5.15 3.55
C ILE A 305 7.75 -5.47 3.90
N GLU A 306 8.60 -4.47 4.06
CA GLU A 306 10.01 -4.66 4.40
C GLU A 306 10.19 -5.24 5.80
N MET A 307 9.50 -4.68 6.80
CA MET A 307 9.56 -5.14 8.18
C MET A 307 8.95 -6.53 8.37
N ALA A 308 7.90 -6.88 7.62
CA ALA A 308 7.34 -8.23 7.60
C ALA A 308 8.36 -9.24 7.04
N ARG A 309 9.15 -8.87 6.01
CA ARG A 309 10.20 -9.74 5.46
C ARG A 309 11.39 -9.89 6.41
N LYS A 310 11.91 -8.78 6.94
CA LYS A 310 13.12 -8.75 7.77
C LYS A 310 12.90 -9.24 9.19
N ASN A 311 11.81 -8.80 9.82
CA ASN A 311 11.57 -8.97 11.25
C ASN A 311 10.32 -9.81 11.56
N GLY A 312 9.52 -10.17 10.56
CA GLY A 312 8.28 -10.95 10.76
C GLY A 312 7.18 -10.15 11.48
N LEU A 313 7.27 -8.82 11.51
CA LEU A 313 6.26 -7.97 12.13
C LEU A 313 4.99 -7.93 11.27
N SER A 314 3.82 -7.91 11.91
CA SER A 314 2.55 -7.72 11.21
C SER A 314 2.44 -6.27 10.69
N ALA A 315 1.54 -6.04 9.74
CA ALA A 315 1.28 -4.68 9.26
C ALA A 315 0.80 -3.74 10.38
N GLN A 316 0.04 -4.26 11.34
CA GLN A 316 -0.48 -3.49 12.48
C GLN A 316 0.64 -3.13 13.47
N ASP A 317 1.52 -4.09 13.81
CA ASP A 317 2.66 -3.83 14.70
C ASP A 317 3.53 -2.69 14.16
N VAL A 318 3.85 -2.73 12.85
CA VAL A 318 4.65 -1.69 12.19
C VAL A 318 3.95 -0.34 12.23
N LEU A 319 2.64 -0.29 11.98
CA LEU A 319 1.87 0.94 12.07
C LEU A 319 1.93 1.52 13.50
N ASP A 320 1.72 0.71 14.52
CA ASP A 320 1.74 1.15 15.93
C ASP A 320 3.13 1.62 16.37
N ILE A 321 4.18 0.92 15.96
CA ILE A 321 5.58 1.33 16.17
C ILE A 321 5.84 2.67 15.50
N CYS A 322 5.42 2.85 14.25
CA CYS A 322 5.59 4.10 13.54
C CYS A 322 4.78 5.25 14.18
N GLN A 323 3.58 4.99 14.70
CA GLN A 323 2.83 5.99 15.48
C GLN A 323 3.60 6.41 16.73
N SER A 324 4.19 5.47 17.47
CA SER A 324 5.05 5.77 18.61
C SER A 324 6.26 6.62 18.21
N LEU A 325 6.97 6.23 17.15
CA LEU A 325 8.12 6.98 16.62
C LEU A 325 7.75 8.39 16.17
N TYR A 326 6.56 8.59 15.62
CA TYR A 326 6.06 9.89 15.15
C TYR A 326 5.53 10.79 16.28
N GLU A 327 4.61 10.31 17.10
CA GLU A 327 3.89 11.15 18.07
C GLU A 327 4.64 11.30 19.40
N LYS A 328 5.12 10.17 19.95
CA LYS A 328 5.79 10.12 21.25
C LYS A 328 7.24 10.58 21.13
N HIS A 329 7.99 9.99 20.20
CA HIS A 329 9.44 10.24 20.08
C HIS A 329 9.80 11.33 19.08
N LYS A 330 8.91 11.63 18.11
CA LYS A 330 9.11 12.62 17.05
C LYS A 330 10.36 12.37 16.20
N LEU A 331 10.72 11.10 16.00
CA LEU A 331 11.92 10.66 15.28
C LEU A 331 11.69 10.46 13.79
N ILE A 332 10.45 10.22 13.36
CA ILE A 332 10.09 10.05 11.96
C ILE A 332 8.97 11.02 11.58
N THR A 333 8.81 11.25 10.28
CA THR A 333 7.72 12.04 9.71
C THR A 333 6.40 11.26 9.71
N TYR A 334 5.30 11.88 9.27
CA TYR A 334 3.96 11.30 9.38
C TYR A 334 3.89 9.89 8.76
N PRO A 335 3.50 8.86 9.53
CA PRO A 335 3.74 7.47 9.14
C PRO A 335 2.60 6.83 8.33
N ARG A 336 1.47 7.51 8.12
CA ARG A 336 0.35 6.97 7.32
C ARG A 336 0.34 7.50 5.88
N SER A 337 1.52 7.87 5.39
CA SER A 337 1.71 8.38 4.03
C SER A 337 1.73 7.24 3.01
N ASP A 338 1.07 7.43 1.88
CA ASP A 338 1.14 6.61 0.66
C ASP A 338 2.23 7.10 -0.31
N CYS A 339 2.74 8.31 -0.10
CA CYS A 339 3.72 8.94 -0.96
C CYS A 339 5.14 8.42 -0.73
N ARG A 340 5.90 8.26 -1.83
CA ARG A 340 7.32 7.87 -1.82
C ARG A 340 8.27 9.00 -2.25
N PHE A 341 7.75 10.19 -2.46
CA PHE A 341 8.50 11.40 -2.81
C PHE A 341 8.64 12.33 -1.61
N LEU A 342 9.53 13.30 -1.73
CA LEU A 342 9.87 14.25 -0.70
C LEU A 342 9.88 15.68 -1.28
N PRO A 343 9.52 16.70 -0.47
CA PRO A 343 9.58 18.10 -0.91
C PRO A 343 11.02 18.55 -1.16
N GLU A 344 11.23 19.42 -2.14
CA GLU A 344 12.55 19.97 -2.44
C GLU A 344 13.06 20.91 -1.32
N ASP A 345 12.17 21.50 -0.52
CA ASP A 345 12.56 22.32 0.62
C ASP A 345 13.28 21.52 1.72
N HIS A 346 13.06 20.21 1.80
CA HIS A 346 13.76 19.32 2.75
C HIS A 346 15.25 19.19 2.43
N LEU A 347 15.70 19.59 1.24
CA LEU A 347 17.11 19.61 0.88
C LEU A 347 17.95 20.49 1.83
N LYS A 348 17.35 21.55 2.39
CA LYS A 348 17.99 22.44 3.38
C LYS A 348 18.24 21.75 4.72
N GLN A 349 17.53 20.65 4.99
CA GLN A 349 17.55 19.93 6.26
C GLN A 349 18.47 18.70 6.25
N ILE A 350 19.03 18.33 5.09
CA ILE A 350 19.82 17.09 4.91
C ILE A 350 20.90 16.93 5.96
N MET A 351 21.69 17.98 6.23
CA MET A 351 22.79 17.91 7.20
C MET A 351 22.28 17.77 8.65
N GLY A 352 21.12 18.35 8.96
CA GLY A 352 20.48 18.18 10.25
C GLY A 352 19.93 16.76 10.44
N VAL A 353 19.31 16.19 9.40
CA VAL A 353 18.83 14.81 9.40
C VAL A 353 20.00 13.83 9.49
N LYS A 354 21.09 14.07 8.74
CA LYS A 354 22.36 13.32 8.87
C LYS A 354 22.83 13.29 10.33
N SER A 355 22.93 14.47 10.97
CA SER A 355 23.37 14.55 12.36
C SER A 355 22.43 13.87 13.35
N ALA A 356 21.13 13.85 13.06
CA ALA A 356 20.16 13.08 13.84
C ALA A 356 20.36 11.57 13.67
N ILE A 357 20.59 11.09 12.43
CA ILE A 357 20.87 9.67 12.17
C ILE A 357 22.18 9.24 12.81
N GLU A 358 23.26 10.03 12.74
CA GLU A 358 24.54 9.72 13.41
C GLU A 358 24.36 9.51 14.92
N ASN A 359 23.58 10.38 15.56
CA ASN A 359 23.29 10.27 16.99
C ASN A 359 22.35 9.10 17.31
N ASN A 360 21.29 8.94 16.52
CA ASN A 360 20.23 8.01 16.80
C ASN A 360 20.55 6.59 16.31
N CYS A 361 21.43 6.37 15.35
CA CYS A 361 21.70 5.01 14.85
C CYS A 361 23.20 4.85 14.56
N PRO A 362 24.02 4.69 15.61
CA PRO A 362 25.47 4.53 15.47
C PRO A 362 25.86 3.35 14.56
N GLU A 363 25.00 2.34 14.42
CA GLU A 363 25.18 1.20 13.52
C GLU A 363 25.27 1.62 12.04
N LEU A 364 24.77 2.81 11.69
CA LEU A 364 24.82 3.37 10.34
C LEU A 364 26.01 4.32 10.11
N GLN A 365 26.96 4.42 11.05
CA GLN A 365 28.09 5.35 10.94
C GLN A 365 28.88 5.17 9.62
N THR A 366 29.25 3.94 9.28
CA THR A 366 29.96 3.64 8.00
C THR A 366 29.12 4.02 6.77
N ALA A 367 27.80 3.80 6.83
CA ALA A 367 26.90 4.17 5.74
C ALA A 367 26.79 5.70 5.57
N ILE A 368 26.92 6.45 6.66
CA ILE A 368 26.91 7.91 6.63
C ILE A 368 28.22 8.46 6.06
N GLU A 369 29.36 7.87 6.45
CA GLU A 369 30.68 8.28 5.97
C GLU A 369 30.87 8.04 4.47
N GLN A 370 30.29 6.97 3.94
CA GLN A 370 30.34 6.64 2.51
C GLN A 370 29.30 7.36 1.65
N ALA A 371 28.29 7.99 2.27
CA ALA A 371 27.24 8.71 1.55
C ALA A 371 27.77 10.05 0.99
N SER A 372 27.38 10.37 -0.25
CA SER A 372 27.64 11.68 -0.85
C SER A 372 26.40 12.56 -0.71
N PHE A 373 26.38 13.41 0.31
CA PHE A 373 25.27 14.34 0.58
C PHE A 373 25.14 15.50 -0.42
N THR A 374 25.87 15.47 -1.54
CA THR A 374 25.64 16.31 -2.72
C THR A 374 24.77 15.60 -3.77
N LEU A 375 24.69 14.26 -3.74
CA LEU A 375 23.83 13.49 -4.64
C LEU A 375 22.35 13.68 -4.33
N ARG A 376 21.53 13.71 -5.38
CA ARG A 376 20.08 13.86 -5.29
C ARG A 376 19.41 12.79 -6.13
N SER A 377 18.72 11.86 -5.49
CA SER A 377 17.88 10.91 -6.21
C SER A 377 16.61 11.62 -6.74
N LYS A 378 15.84 10.90 -7.55
CA LYS A 378 14.52 11.34 -8.05
C LYS A 378 13.44 11.47 -6.96
N ALA A 379 13.77 11.17 -5.69
CA ALA A 379 12.83 11.28 -4.58
C ALA A 379 12.42 12.72 -4.29
N TRP A 380 13.29 13.70 -4.55
CA TRP A 380 13.00 15.11 -4.34
C TRP A 380 12.19 15.67 -5.51
N ASN A 381 10.88 15.81 -5.33
CA ASN A 381 9.98 16.25 -6.39
C ASN A 381 8.67 16.81 -5.83
N ASN A 382 8.54 18.14 -5.79
CA ASN A 382 7.33 18.81 -5.29
C ASN A 382 6.06 18.43 -6.06
N LYS A 383 6.16 18.12 -7.37
CA LYS A 383 4.99 17.77 -8.22
C LYS A 383 4.43 16.37 -7.93
N LYS A 384 5.15 15.56 -7.16
CA LYS A 384 4.77 14.19 -6.80
C LYS A 384 4.46 14.02 -5.32
N VAL A 385 4.46 15.12 -4.56
CA VAL A 385 4.00 15.17 -3.18
C VAL A 385 2.56 15.67 -3.17
N GLU A 386 1.66 14.87 -2.63
CA GLU A 386 0.23 15.18 -2.52
C GLU A 386 -0.09 15.67 -1.10
N ALA A 387 -0.97 14.99 -0.37
CA ALA A 387 -1.34 15.30 1.00
C ALA A 387 -0.16 15.12 1.98
N HIS A 388 0.69 14.14 1.70
CA HIS A 388 1.84 13.78 2.53
C HIS A 388 3.06 13.49 1.65
N HIS A 389 4.22 13.44 2.30
CA HIS A 389 5.47 13.00 1.71
C HIS A 389 5.94 11.70 2.38
N ALA A 390 7.02 11.11 1.87
CA ALA A 390 7.55 9.85 2.38
C ALA A 390 7.98 9.89 3.86
N ILE A 391 8.00 8.71 4.47
CA ILE A 391 8.42 8.47 5.85
C ILE A 391 9.95 8.52 5.90
N ILE A 392 10.48 9.53 6.61
CA ILE A 392 11.92 9.77 6.78
C ILE A 392 12.25 10.14 8.23
N PRO A 393 13.52 10.07 8.66
CA PRO A 393 13.92 10.57 9.97
C PRO A 393 13.77 12.10 10.07
N THR A 394 13.52 12.60 11.27
CA THR A 394 13.44 14.05 11.55
C THR A 394 14.79 14.59 12.05
N LEU A 395 14.83 15.89 12.36
CA LEU A 395 15.97 16.56 12.99
C LEU A 395 16.18 16.18 14.48
N ARG A 396 15.27 15.37 15.06
CA ARG A 396 15.26 15.11 16.50
C ARG A 396 16.35 14.11 16.89
N LYS A 397 17.19 14.51 17.85
CA LYS A 397 18.14 13.62 18.53
C LYS A 397 17.51 13.01 19.79
N THR A 398 17.79 11.74 20.06
CA THR A 398 17.37 11.03 21.28
C THR A 398 18.44 10.04 21.73
N LYS A 399 18.31 9.52 22.95
CA LYS A 399 19.09 8.36 23.39
C LYS A 399 18.34 7.09 22.98
N MET A 400 18.99 6.19 22.23
CA MET A 400 18.35 4.96 21.73
C MET A 400 17.93 3.99 22.83
N THR A 401 18.46 4.12 24.04
CA THR A 401 18.00 3.36 25.23
C THR A 401 16.53 3.61 25.57
N ASN A 402 15.94 4.70 25.07
CA ASN A 402 14.54 5.04 25.30
C ASN A 402 13.57 4.36 24.31
N LEU A 403 14.10 3.62 23.34
CA LEU A 403 13.33 2.89 22.32
C LEU A 403 13.35 1.39 22.61
N SER A 404 12.23 0.73 22.35
CA SER A 404 12.17 -0.74 22.23
C SER A 404 12.99 -1.23 21.04
N ASP A 405 13.36 -2.51 21.04
CA ASP A 405 14.16 -3.07 19.95
C ASP A 405 13.44 -3.05 18.59
N ASN A 406 12.12 -3.22 18.60
CA ASN A 406 11.30 -3.05 17.39
C ASN A 406 11.26 -1.59 16.91
N GLU A 407 11.16 -0.60 17.81
CA GLU A 407 11.27 0.82 17.44
C GLU A 407 12.64 1.15 16.84
N LYS A 408 13.74 0.62 17.41
CA LYS A 408 15.09 0.77 16.86
C LYS A 408 15.19 0.16 15.46
N ALA A 409 14.71 -1.07 15.29
CA ALA A 409 14.76 -1.77 14.01
C ALA A 409 13.98 -1.02 12.91
N VAL A 410 12.76 -0.56 13.21
CA VAL A 410 11.96 0.24 12.26
C VAL A 410 12.66 1.56 11.92
N TYR A 411 13.17 2.29 12.93
CA TYR A 411 13.89 3.54 12.69
C TYR A 411 15.14 3.32 11.83
N GLN A 412 15.94 2.28 12.11
CA GLN A 412 17.13 1.95 11.35
C GLN A 412 16.81 1.65 9.88
N VAL A 413 15.73 0.90 9.61
CA VAL A 413 15.30 0.61 8.23
C VAL A 413 14.88 1.90 7.50
N ILE A 414 14.12 2.77 8.15
CA ILE A 414 13.74 4.08 7.60
C ILE A 414 14.99 4.95 7.32
N ALA A 415 15.93 5.02 8.26
CA ALA A 415 17.16 5.79 8.12
C ALA A 415 18.07 5.24 7.01
N THR A 416 18.22 3.91 6.91
CA THR A 416 18.97 3.25 5.83
C THR A 416 18.37 3.59 4.46
N GLN A 417 17.03 3.55 4.35
CA GLN A 417 16.33 3.90 3.12
C GLN A 417 16.51 5.38 2.73
N TYR A 418 16.54 6.28 3.73
CA TYR A 418 16.85 7.70 3.52
C TYR A 418 18.30 7.90 3.05
N LEU A 419 19.27 7.22 3.66
CA LEU A 419 20.67 7.29 3.25
C LEU A 419 20.89 6.83 1.80
N ALA A 420 20.12 5.86 1.33
CA ALA A 420 20.19 5.40 -0.07
C ALA A 420 19.98 6.53 -1.10
N GLN A 421 19.31 7.63 -0.73
CA GLN A 421 19.10 8.78 -1.62
C GLN A 421 20.38 9.58 -1.90
N PHE A 422 21.45 9.31 -1.16
CA PHE A 422 22.77 9.95 -1.23
C PHE A 422 23.86 8.99 -1.72
N TYR A 423 23.45 7.85 -2.30
CA TYR A 423 24.35 6.89 -2.94
C TYR A 423 24.14 6.88 -4.46
N PRO A 424 25.18 6.55 -5.25
CA PRO A 424 25.04 6.40 -6.69
C PRO A 424 24.16 5.20 -7.04
N ALA A 425 23.65 5.19 -8.27
CA ALA A 425 22.90 4.06 -8.82
C ALA A 425 23.75 2.79 -8.81
N TYR A 426 23.13 1.63 -8.56
CA TYR A 426 23.77 0.34 -8.79
C TYR A 426 23.96 0.13 -10.28
N LYS A 427 25.20 -0.11 -10.73
CA LYS A 427 25.52 -0.28 -12.15
C LYS A 427 25.91 -1.73 -12.43
N TYR A 428 25.34 -2.30 -13.48
CA TYR A 428 25.65 -3.66 -13.91
C TYR A 428 25.60 -3.78 -15.44
N ALA A 429 26.31 -4.76 -15.99
CA ALA A 429 26.19 -5.15 -17.39
C ALA A 429 25.32 -6.41 -17.51
N GLU A 430 24.27 -6.34 -18.33
CA GLU A 430 23.55 -7.54 -18.80
C GLU A 430 24.27 -8.11 -20.03
N LEU A 431 24.72 -9.36 -19.91
CA LEU A 431 25.44 -10.10 -20.93
C LEU A 431 24.52 -11.19 -21.51
N GLN A 432 24.51 -11.35 -22.84
CA GLN A 432 23.73 -12.39 -23.53
C GLN A 432 24.43 -12.91 -24.79
N ILE A 433 24.42 -14.23 -25.00
CA ILE A 433 24.86 -14.94 -26.22
C ILE A 433 23.72 -15.82 -26.72
N ASP A 434 23.38 -15.71 -28.01
CA ASP A 434 22.47 -16.62 -28.71
C ASP A 434 23.28 -17.52 -29.65
N VAL A 435 23.03 -18.83 -29.61
CA VAL A 435 23.73 -19.85 -30.41
C VAL A 435 22.71 -20.70 -31.17
N ASP A 436 22.94 -20.92 -32.47
CA ASP A 436 22.24 -21.92 -33.28
C ASP A 436 22.99 -23.25 -33.24
N ILE A 437 22.28 -24.35 -32.97
CA ILE A 437 22.81 -25.71 -33.06
C ILE A 437 21.78 -26.56 -33.80
N GLN A 438 22.10 -27.01 -35.02
CA GLN A 438 21.20 -27.83 -35.85
C GLN A 438 19.84 -27.15 -36.12
N GLY A 439 19.80 -25.81 -36.25
CA GLY A 439 18.56 -25.04 -36.43
C GLY A 439 17.80 -24.76 -35.12
N GLY A 440 18.35 -25.16 -33.97
CA GLY A 440 17.79 -24.91 -32.65
C GLY A 440 18.46 -23.73 -31.94
N LYS A 441 17.66 -22.88 -31.28
CA LYS A 441 18.13 -21.68 -30.58
C LYS A 441 18.47 -21.96 -29.12
N PHE A 442 19.65 -21.53 -28.67
CA PHE A 442 20.11 -21.61 -27.29
C PHE A 442 20.56 -20.23 -26.79
N ILE A 443 20.23 -19.87 -25.55
CA ILE A 443 20.55 -18.55 -24.97
C ILE A 443 21.26 -18.70 -23.63
N ALA A 444 22.38 -18.01 -23.46
CA ALA A 444 23.09 -17.84 -22.19
C ALA A 444 22.97 -16.39 -21.71
N LYS A 445 22.74 -16.16 -20.40
CA LYS A 445 22.57 -14.83 -19.78
C LYS A 445 23.31 -14.71 -18.44
N ALA A 446 23.90 -13.53 -18.18
CA ALA A 446 24.60 -13.22 -16.94
C ALA A 446 24.57 -11.73 -16.62
N ASN A 447 24.77 -11.40 -15.34
CA ASN A 447 24.87 -10.04 -14.84
C ASN A 447 26.24 -9.81 -14.19
N GLN A 448 26.96 -8.79 -14.67
CA GLN A 448 28.24 -8.38 -14.08
C GLN A 448 28.06 -7.07 -13.31
N MET A 449 28.37 -7.07 -12.01
CA MET A 449 28.38 -5.83 -11.23
C MET A 449 29.53 -4.93 -11.68
N LEU A 450 29.23 -3.66 -11.94
CA LEU A 450 30.20 -2.63 -12.32
C LEU A 450 30.43 -1.64 -11.16
N ASP A 451 29.35 -1.29 -10.46
CA ASP A 451 29.37 -0.42 -9.28
C ASP A 451 28.24 -0.87 -8.34
N GLU A 452 28.58 -1.14 -7.08
CA GLU A 452 27.63 -1.60 -6.07
C GLU A 452 26.64 -0.50 -5.67
N GLY A 453 27.05 0.78 -5.74
CA GLY A 453 26.24 1.94 -5.40
C GLY A 453 25.44 1.77 -4.10
N TRP A 454 24.16 2.16 -4.13
CA TRP A 454 23.27 2.09 -2.98
C TRP A 454 23.04 0.67 -2.41
N LYS A 455 23.31 -0.41 -3.17
CA LYS A 455 23.04 -1.79 -2.70
C LYS A 455 23.88 -2.17 -1.48
N ILE A 456 25.03 -1.52 -1.28
CA ILE A 456 25.91 -1.76 -0.12
C ILE A 456 25.17 -1.59 1.22
N LEU A 457 24.16 -0.71 1.25
CA LEU A 457 23.34 -0.44 2.44
C LEU A 457 22.43 -1.60 2.86
N PHE A 458 22.09 -2.50 1.94
CA PHE A 458 21.09 -3.55 2.15
C PHE A 458 21.71 -4.94 2.25
N ARG A 459 23.04 -5.02 2.32
CA ARG A 459 23.75 -6.29 2.38
C ARG A 459 23.49 -6.98 3.73
N ASN A 460 22.93 -8.18 3.69
CA ASN A 460 22.79 -9.00 4.88
C ASN A 460 24.16 -9.62 5.19
N LYS A 461 24.82 -9.22 6.28
CA LYS A 461 26.13 -9.80 6.68
C LYS A 461 26.08 -11.32 6.89
N ASN A 462 24.90 -11.88 7.18
CA ASN A 462 24.68 -13.32 7.41
C ASN A 462 24.24 -14.10 6.16
N TYR A 463 23.94 -13.40 5.06
CA TYR A 463 23.74 -14.02 3.77
C TYR A 463 24.82 -13.47 2.85
N GLN A 464 26.01 -14.06 2.95
CA GLN A 464 26.72 -14.37 1.72
C GLN A 464 25.72 -15.20 0.92
N THR A 465 25.01 -14.51 0.03
CA THR A 465 24.26 -15.20 -1.03
C THR A 465 25.28 -16.12 -1.66
N ASP A 466 24.95 -17.41 -1.74
CA ASP A 466 25.74 -18.41 -2.43
C ASP A 466 26.24 -17.79 -3.73
N ALA A 467 27.50 -17.35 -3.69
CA ALA A 467 28.26 -17.02 -4.85
C ALA A 467 28.75 -18.37 -5.37
N ASP A 468 27.82 -19.19 -5.86
CA ASP A 468 28.13 -20.43 -6.58
C ASP A 468 26.95 -20.79 -7.50
N ASP A 469 27.14 -20.96 -8.82
CA ASP A 469 28.26 -21.70 -9.47
C ASP A 469 29.41 -20.85 -10.11
N ASN A 470 30.15 -20.05 -9.33
CA ASN A 470 31.31 -19.22 -9.71
C ASN A 470 31.14 -18.11 -10.79
N GLU A 471 31.30 -16.85 -10.38
CA GLU A 471 31.55 -15.66 -11.23
C GLU A 471 30.78 -15.61 -12.57
N THR A 472 29.53 -16.06 -12.56
CA THR A 472 28.44 -15.91 -13.55
C THR A 472 28.78 -16.14 -15.03
N ASN A 473 29.63 -17.11 -15.36
CA ASN A 473 30.26 -17.40 -16.66
C ASN A 473 31.41 -16.46 -17.09
N GLY A 474 32.15 -15.87 -16.15
CA GLY A 474 33.47 -15.25 -16.34
C GLY A 474 33.66 -14.18 -17.42
N LEU A 475 32.63 -13.58 -18.00
CA LEU A 475 31.28 -13.41 -17.47
C LEU A 475 30.16 -13.71 -18.48
N LEU A 476 30.49 -14.18 -19.69
CA LEU A 476 29.73 -15.24 -20.37
C LEU A 476 30.61 -16.01 -21.40
N THR A 477 31.89 -16.13 -21.05
CA THR A 477 33.09 -15.97 -21.88
C THR A 477 33.12 -14.60 -22.54
N LYS A 478 34.10 -13.76 -22.21
CA LYS A 478 34.22 -12.34 -22.61
C LYS A 478 34.85 -12.17 -24.00
N LEU A 479 34.16 -12.21 -25.14
CA LEU A 479 32.76 -12.37 -25.53
C LEU A 479 32.91 -12.64 -27.01
N VAL A 480 32.96 -13.93 -27.30
CA VAL A 480 32.99 -14.56 -28.62
C VAL A 480 32.28 -13.73 -29.70
N LYS A 481 32.79 -13.75 -30.94
CA LYS A 481 32.24 -12.92 -32.02
C LYS A 481 31.05 -13.59 -32.70
N LYS A 482 30.14 -12.75 -33.21
CA LYS A 482 29.10 -13.23 -34.13
C LYS A 482 29.75 -13.99 -35.30
N GLY A 483 29.21 -15.17 -35.60
CA GLY A 483 29.70 -16.07 -36.62
C GLY A 483 30.79 -17.03 -36.16
N GLU A 484 31.31 -16.92 -34.93
CA GLU A 484 32.23 -17.92 -34.40
C GLU A 484 31.52 -19.26 -34.13
N THR A 485 32.27 -20.34 -34.32
CA THR A 485 31.82 -21.71 -34.05
C THR A 485 32.20 -22.11 -32.63
N VAL A 486 31.26 -22.75 -31.94
CA VAL A 486 31.44 -23.42 -30.65
C VAL A 486 31.07 -24.89 -30.78
N GLN A 487 31.53 -25.74 -29.86
CA GLN A 487 31.22 -27.16 -29.87
C GLN A 487 30.32 -27.53 -28.70
N CYS A 488 29.22 -28.25 -28.95
CA CYS A 488 28.41 -28.82 -27.89
C CYS A 488 29.06 -30.12 -27.39
N VAL A 489 29.84 -30.02 -26.31
CA VAL A 489 30.61 -31.14 -25.75
C VAL A 489 29.75 -32.04 -24.87
N ASP A 490 28.72 -31.48 -24.25
CA ASP A 490 27.75 -32.24 -23.47
C ASP A 490 26.39 -31.55 -23.41
N THR A 491 25.40 -32.26 -22.87
CA THR A 491 24.04 -31.76 -22.69
C THR A 491 23.51 -32.12 -21.32
N GLU A 492 22.86 -31.16 -20.68
CA GLU A 492 22.22 -31.34 -19.39
C GLU A 492 20.69 -31.24 -19.56
N LEU A 493 20.00 -32.29 -19.13
CA LEU A 493 18.55 -32.34 -19.08
C LEU A 493 18.10 -32.17 -17.63
N LEU A 494 17.62 -30.98 -17.28
CA LEU A 494 17.04 -30.74 -15.97
C LEU A 494 15.58 -31.14 -15.98
N SER A 495 15.27 -32.20 -15.21
CA SER A 495 13.90 -32.56 -14.86
C SER A 495 13.49 -31.75 -13.65
N LYS A 496 12.56 -30.82 -13.85
CA LYS A 496 11.98 -30.00 -12.80
C LYS A 496 10.50 -30.33 -12.64
N GLU A 497 9.92 -29.83 -11.57
CA GLU A 497 8.51 -30.00 -11.29
C GLU A 497 7.90 -28.63 -10.99
N THR A 498 6.76 -28.34 -11.60
CA THR A 498 6.02 -27.11 -11.30
C THR A 498 5.67 -27.11 -9.82
N GLN A 499 5.79 -25.94 -9.19
CA GLN A 499 5.49 -25.78 -7.77
C GLN A 499 4.17 -25.04 -7.60
N PRO A 500 3.34 -25.40 -6.60
CA PRO A 500 2.15 -24.63 -6.31
C PRO A 500 2.55 -23.19 -5.96
N PRO A 501 1.67 -22.21 -6.22
CA PRO A 501 1.92 -20.84 -5.80
C PRO A 501 2.12 -20.79 -4.28
N LYS A 502 2.94 -19.85 -3.81
CA LYS A 502 3.14 -19.70 -2.37
C LYS A 502 1.88 -19.15 -1.71
N ALA A 503 1.57 -19.68 -0.53
CA ALA A 503 0.58 -19.10 0.36
C ALA A 503 0.92 -17.64 0.65
N PHE A 504 -0.09 -16.83 0.94
CA PHE A 504 0.17 -15.45 1.35
C PHE A 504 0.88 -15.43 2.70
N THR A 505 1.80 -14.48 2.88
CA THR A 505 2.31 -13.96 4.14
C THR A 505 1.80 -12.53 4.35
N ASP A 506 1.96 -11.93 5.53
CA ASP A 506 1.61 -10.51 5.77
C ASP A 506 2.20 -9.59 4.67
N ALA A 507 3.48 -9.79 4.31
CA ALA A 507 4.16 -9.01 3.27
C ALA A 507 3.51 -9.17 1.88
N THR A 508 3.23 -10.41 1.47
CA THR A 508 2.69 -10.67 0.12
C THR A 508 1.20 -10.36 0.01
N LEU A 509 0.43 -10.48 1.10
CA LEU A 509 -0.99 -10.10 1.13
C LEU A 509 -1.12 -8.59 1.06
N LEU A 510 -0.34 -7.85 1.86
CA LEU A 510 -0.31 -6.40 1.79
C LEU A 510 0.15 -5.91 0.41
N SER A 511 1.17 -6.56 -0.18
CA SER A 511 1.59 -6.28 -1.55
C SER A 511 0.52 -6.61 -2.60
N ALA A 512 -0.35 -7.59 -2.34
CA ALA A 512 -1.47 -7.90 -3.22
C ALA A 512 -2.59 -6.86 -3.09
N MET A 513 -2.80 -6.30 -1.89
CA MET A 513 -3.77 -5.24 -1.64
C MET A 513 -3.38 -3.94 -2.34
N THR A 514 -2.12 -3.53 -2.25
CA THR A 514 -1.61 -2.34 -2.98
C THR A 514 -1.49 -2.59 -4.48
N GLY A 515 -1.14 -3.81 -4.88
CA GLY A 515 -0.99 -4.24 -6.27
C GLY A 515 -2.23 -4.93 -6.86
N ILE A 516 -3.43 -4.64 -6.36
CA ILE A 516 -4.62 -5.46 -6.61
C ILE A 516 -4.99 -5.57 -8.10
N ALA A 517 -4.64 -4.58 -8.91
CA ALA A 517 -4.83 -4.61 -10.37
C ALA A 517 -4.26 -5.89 -11.03
N ARG A 518 -3.23 -6.52 -10.44
CA ARG A 518 -2.65 -7.78 -10.95
C ARG A 518 -3.62 -8.97 -10.90
N PHE A 519 -4.64 -8.89 -10.04
CA PHE A 519 -5.63 -9.95 -9.79
C PHE A 519 -6.97 -9.71 -10.50
N VAL A 520 -7.08 -8.60 -11.23
CA VAL A 520 -8.24 -8.28 -12.06
C VAL A 520 -8.02 -8.83 -13.47
N LYS A 521 -9.08 -9.14 -14.20
CA LYS A 521 -8.99 -9.54 -15.62
C LYS A 521 -9.22 -8.36 -16.55
N ASP A 522 -10.29 -7.61 -16.30
CA ASP A 522 -10.74 -6.46 -17.08
C ASP A 522 -9.65 -5.35 -17.19
N PRO A 523 -9.26 -4.94 -18.43
CA PRO A 523 -8.25 -3.91 -18.66
C PRO A 523 -8.60 -2.52 -18.11
N GLU A 524 -9.87 -2.10 -18.17
CA GLU A 524 -10.30 -0.78 -17.69
C GLU A 524 -10.27 -0.75 -16.16
N ILE A 525 -10.77 -1.80 -15.51
CA ILE A 525 -10.71 -1.93 -14.04
C ILE A 525 -9.25 -1.99 -13.57
N LYS A 526 -8.36 -2.67 -14.31
CA LYS A 526 -6.91 -2.67 -14.03
C LYS A 526 -6.31 -1.28 -14.04
N LYS A 527 -6.72 -0.43 -14.98
CA LYS A 527 -6.20 0.94 -15.11
C LYS A 527 -6.61 1.77 -13.90
N ILE A 528 -7.89 1.73 -13.52
CA ILE A 528 -8.44 2.42 -12.35
C ILE A 528 -7.71 2.00 -11.07
N LEU A 529 -7.51 0.70 -10.85
CA LEU A 529 -6.82 0.17 -9.67
C LEU A 529 -5.30 0.44 -9.63
N ARG A 530 -4.70 0.87 -10.75
CA ARG A 530 -3.30 1.35 -10.77
C ARG A 530 -3.19 2.83 -10.47
N GLU A 531 -4.22 3.60 -10.82
CA GLU A 531 -4.30 5.04 -10.57
C GLU A 531 -4.74 5.32 -9.13
N THR A 532 -5.51 4.41 -8.54
CA THR A 532 -5.88 4.41 -7.12
C THR A 532 -4.89 3.55 -6.31
N ASP A 533 -4.74 3.81 -5.01
CA ASP A 533 -3.79 3.10 -4.11
C ASP A 533 -4.17 1.62 -3.86
N GLY A 534 -4.94 0.98 -4.73
CA GLY A 534 -5.40 -0.40 -4.62
C GLY A 534 -6.58 -0.59 -3.66
N LEU A 535 -6.63 -1.73 -2.93
CA LEU A 535 -7.71 -2.03 -1.99
C LEU A 535 -7.44 -1.43 -0.60
N GLY A 536 -8.37 -0.58 -0.16
CA GLY A 536 -8.25 0.17 1.09
C GLY A 536 -7.22 1.30 0.98
N THR A 537 -7.06 2.05 2.06
CA THR A 537 -6.06 3.12 2.20
C THR A 537 -4.91 2.66 3.08
N GLU A 538 -3.73 3.28 2.96
CA GLU A 538 -2.57 2.99 3.83
C GLU A 538 -2.93 2.87 5.31
N ALA A 539 -3.78 3.77 5.81
CA ALA A 539 -4.21 3.80 7.21
C ALA A 539 -5.14 2.64 7.63
N THR A 540 -5.80 1.96 6.68
CA THR A 540 -6.87 0.99 6.98
C THR A 540 -6.51 -0.45 6.67
N ARG A 541 -5.54 -0.71 5.77
CA ARG A 541 -5.15 -2.07 5.35
C ARG A 541 -4.79 -2.98 6.52
N ALA A 542 -3.94 -2.51 7.43
CA ALA A 542 -3.52 -3.26 8.61
C ALA A 542 -4.71 -3.67 9.49
N GLY A 543 -5.59 -2.70 9.82
CA GLY A 543 -6.77 -2.96 10.62
C GLY A 543 -7.77 -3.92 9.96
N ILE A 544 -7.87 -3.92 8.63
CA ILE A 544 -8.74 -4.85 7.89
C ILE A 544 -8.19 -6.27 7.92
N ILE A 545 -6.87 -6.45 7.77
CA ILE A 545 -6.23 -7.76 7.92
C ILE A 545 -6.47 -8.32 9.33
N GLU A 546 -6.26 -7.50 10.37
CA GLU A 546 -6.50 -7.91 11.76
C GLU A 546 -7.99 -8.18 12.04
N LEU A 547 -8.91 -7.47 11.39
CA LEU A 547 -10.33 -7.77 11.46
C LEU A 547 -10.65 -9.18 10.94
N LEU A 548 -10.03 -9.59 9.82
CA LEU A 548 -10.25 -10.93 9.26
C LEU A 548 -9.73 -12.04 10.19
N PHE A 549 -8.63 -11.81 10.91
CA PHE A 549 -8.16 -12.71 11.97
C PHE A 549 -9.11 -12.72 13.18
N LYS A 550 -9.54 -11.54 13.64
CA LYS A 550 -10.50 -11.41 14.77
C LYS A 550 -11.83 -12.09 14.49
N ARG A 551 -12.25 -12.13 13.22
CA ARG A 551 -13.46 -12.83 12.76
C ARG A 551 -13.26 -14.32 12.53
N GLN A 552 -12.04 -14.82 12.74
CA GLN A 552 -11.66 -16.21 12.49
C GLN A 552 -11.90 -16.64 11.03
N PHE A 553 -11.78 -15.71 10.07
CA PHE A 553 -11.81 -16.02 8.64
C PHE A 553 -10.43 -16.37 8.11
N LEU A 554 -9.39 -15.84 8.74
CA LEU A 554 -7.99 -16.12 8.48
C LEU A 554 -7.31 -16.69 9.71
N THR A 555 -6.25 -17.46 9.50
CA THR A 555 -5.36 -17.97 10.55
C THR A 555 -3.89 -17.91 10.09
N ARG A 556 -2.97 -17.74 11.04
CA ARG A 556 -1.53 -17.76 10.78
C ARG A 556 -0.99 -19.17 11.02
N GLN A 557 -0.35 -19.76 10.01
CA GLN A 557 0.40 -21.02 10.09
C GLN A 557 1.87 -20.72 9.83
N GLY A 558 2.65 -20.59 10.91
CA GLY A 558 4.00 -20.02 10.83
C GLY A 558 3.95 -18.60 10.26
N LYS A 559 4.72 -18.32 9.21
CA LYS A 559 4.71 -17.03 8.49
C LYS A 559 3.61 -16.91 7.42
N THR A 560 2.86 -17.98 7.18
CA THR A 560 1.83 -18.01 6.14
C THR A 560 0.44 -17.72 6.71
N ILE A 561 -0.41 -17.13 5.89
CA ILE A 561 -1.79 -16.79 6.16
C ILE A 561 -2.65 -17.75 5.34
N ARG A 562 -3.57 -18.43 6.02
CA ARG A 562 -4.53 -19.37 5.44
C ARG A 562 -5.95 -18.92 5.75
N SER A 563 -6.85 -19.23 4.84
CA SER A 563 -8.28 -19.20 5.10
C SER A 563 -8.67 -20.32 6.08
N THR A 564 -9.58 -20.01 7.00
CA THR A 564 -10.26 -21.02 7.82
C THR A 564 -11.42 -21.63 7.04
N ASP A 565 -12.00 -22.73 7.52
CA ASP A 565 -13.20 -23.30 6.91
C ASP A 565 -14.37 -22.32 6.89
N VAL A 566 -14.51 -21.49 7.93
CA VAL A 566 -15.51 -20.41 7.97
C VAL A 566 -15.26 -19.40 6.87
N GLY A 567 -14.03 -18.89 6.75
CA GLY A 567 -13.67 -17.91 5.72
C GLY A 567 -13.82 -18.45 4.30
N LYS A 568 -13.39 -19.69 4.08
CA LYS A 568 -13.51 -20.40 2.80
C LYS A 568 -14.97 -20.61 2.40
N ASN A 569 -15.79 -21.17 3.28
CA ASN A 569 -17.20 -21.42 3.01
C ASN A 569 -18.00 -20.13 2.84
N LEU A 570 -17.63 -19.05 3.56
CA LEU A 570 -18.20 -17.73 3.34
C LEU A 570 -17.95 -17.27 1.91
N ILE A 571 -16.69 -17.21 1.45
CA ILE A 571 -16.36 -16.77 0.09
C ILE A 571 -17.02 -17.64 -0.98
N LEU A 572 -16.99 -18.96 -0.83
CA LEU A 572 -17.58 -19.89 -1.80
C LEU A 572 -19.10 -19.80 -1.90
N SER A 573 -19.76 -19.21 -0.90
CA SER A 573 -21.22 -19.05 -0.90
C SER A 573 -21.68 -17.65 -1.32
N LEU A 574 -20.75 -16.70 -1.52
CA LEU A 574 -21.06 -15.35 -1.97
C LEU A 574 -21.00 -15.26 -3.50
N PRO A 575 -21.80 -14.36 -4.11
CA PRO A 575 -21.60 -13.97 -5.50
C PRO A 575 -20.18 -13.46 -5.76
N ASP A 576 -19.61 -13.78 -6.92
CA ASP A 576 -18.24 -13.39 -7.29
C ASP A 576 -18.02 -11.87 -7.15
N ILE A 577 -19.01 -11.05 -7.54
CA ILE A 577 -18.92 -9.59 -7.45
C ILE A 577 -18.60 -9.06 -6.04
N MET A 578 -18.93 -9.81 -4.98
CA MET A 578 -18.66 -9.43 -3.59
C MET A 578 -17.28 -9.86 -3.09
N SER A 579 -16.69 -10.91 -3.67
CA SER A 579 -15.38 -11.47 -3.31
C SER A 579 -14.25 -11.07 -4.26
N MET A 580 -14.60 -10.36 -5.34
CA MET A 580 -13.70 -9.79 -6.33
C MET A 580 -13.47 -8.28 -6.05
N PRO A 581 -12.30 -7.73 -6.42
CA PRO A 581 -11.98 -6.33 -6.19
C PRO A 581 -12.71 -5.36 -7.14
N ASP A 582 -13.37 -5.88 -8.17
CA ASP A 582 -13.97 -5.14 -9.28
C ASP A 582 -15.02 -4.11 -8.82
N MET A 583 -15.91 -4.50 -7.91
CA MET A 583 -16.90 -3.58 -7.32
C MET A 583 -16.21 -2.41 -6.58
N THR A 584 -15.12 -2.71 -5.86
CA THR A 584 -14.34 -1.69 -5.13
C THR A 584 -13.70 -0.69 -6.08
N ALA A 585 -13.14 -1.18 -7.19
CA ALA A 585 -12.55 -0.34 -8.22
C ALA A 585 -13.58 0.59 -8.86
N HIS A 586 -14.75 0.05 -9.21
CA HIS A 586 -15.81 0.84 -9.83
C HIS A 586 -16.29 1.96 -8.90
N TRP A 587 -16.44 1.68 -7.61
CA TRP A 587 -16.78 2.73 -6.64
C TRP A 587 -15.69 3.77 -6.53
N GLU A 588 -14.40 3.39 -6.44
CA GLU A 588 -13.34 4.39 -6.35
C GLU A 588 -13.25 5.29 -7.60
N LEU A 589 -13.55 4.76 -8.80
CA LEU A 589 -13.72 5.58 -10.00
C LEU A 589 -14.86 6.59 -9.84
N GLN A 590 -16.06 6.13 -9.51
CA GLN A 590 -17.22 7.02 -9.38
C GLN A 590 -17.03 8.06 -8.27
N LEU A 591 -16.36 7.69 -7.19
CA LEU A 591 -16.01 8.61 -6.11
C LEU A 591 -14.98 9.66 -6.57
N ASP A 592 -14.01 9.27 -7.40
CA ASP A 592 -13.08 10.21 -8.02
C ASP A 592 -13.80 11.17 -8.98
N GLU A 593 -14.71 10.66 -9.82
CA GLU A 593 -15.57 11.47 -10.69
C GLU A 593 -16.44 12.46 -9.88
N ILE A 594 -16.98 12.06 -8.73
CA ILE A 594 -17.67 12.98 -7.80
C ILE A 594 -16.73 14.11 -7.35
N SER A 595 -15.48 13.79 -7.03
CA SER A 595 -14.50 14.80 -6.60
C SER A 595 -14.13 15.78 -7.72
N LYS A 596 -14.25 15.36 -8.98
CA LYS A 596 -14.02 16.15 -10.19
C LYS A 596 -15.27 16.86 -10.73
N LYS A 597 -16.44 16.66 -10.09
CA LYS A 597 -17.76 17.14 -10.55
C LYS A 597 -18.25 16.50 -11.86
N GLU A 598 -17.76 15.31 -12.18
CA GLU A 598 -18.12 14.54 -13.37
C GLU A 598 -19.26 13.55 -13.10
N PHE A 599 -19.50 13.23 -11.82
CA PHE A 599 -20.60 12.37 -11.37
C PHE A 599 -21.27 12.94 -10.11
N SER A 600 -22.58 12.70 -9.93
CA SER A 600 -23.30 13.25 -8.78
C SER A 600 -23.47 12.26 -7.63
N TYR A 601 -23.55 12.79 -6.41
CA TYR A 601 -23.88 12.01 -5.21
C TYR A 601 -25.18 11.22 -5.38
N GLN A 602 -26.23 11.84 -5.92
CA GLN A 602 -27.53 11.20 -6.08
C GLN A 602 -27.47 10.01 -7.05
N GLN A 603 -26.77 10.16 -8.18
CA GLN A 603 -26.60 9.08 -9.15
C GLN A 603 -25.84 7.89 -8.54
N PHE A 604 -24.73 8.17 -7.85
CA PHE A 604 -23.95 7.14 -7.15
C PHE A 604 -24.79 6.37 -6.12
N MET A 605 -25.46 7.08 -5.22
CA MET A 605 -26.27 6.43 -4.18
C MET A 605 -27.48 5.70 -4.74
N HIS A 606 -28.07 6.18 -5.84
CA HIS A 606 -29.18 5.50 -6.50
C HIS A 606 -28.75 4.15 -7.08
N GLN A 607 -27.64 4.13 -7.84
CA GLN A 607 -27.09 2.90 -8.40
C GLN A 607 -26.69 1.91 -7.30
N LEU A 608 -26.05 2.40 -6.24
CA LEU A 608 -25.70 1.62 -5.06
C LEU A 608 -26.92 0.94 -4.43
N ASN A 609 -28.01 1.69 -4.21
CA ASN A 609 -29.21 1.17 -3.57
C ASN A 609 -29.90 0.09 -4.42
N LEU A 610 -29.91 0.24 -5.75
CA LEU A 610 -30.42 -0.76 -6.67
C LEU A 610 -29.59 -2.05 -6.60
N SER A 611 -28.26 -1.93 -6.69
CA SER A 611 -27.34 -3.07 -6.60
C SER A 611 -27.44 -3.75 -5.23
N LEU A 612 -27.58 -2.98 -4.15
CA LEU A 612 -27.74 -3.50 -2.80
C LEU A 612 -29.02 -4.34 -2.67
N LEU A 613 -30.14 -3.86 -3.22
CA LEU A 613 -31.41 -4.59 -3.21
C LEU A 613 -31.30 -5.91 -3.99
N GLU A 614 -30.65 -5.89 -5.15
CA GLU A 614 -30.39 -7.09 -5.95
C GLU A 614 -29.57 -8.12 -5.18
N LEU A 615 -28.45 -7.72 -4.57
CA LEU A 615 -27.61 -8.59 -3.75
C LEU A 615 -28.37 -9.16 -2.55
N VAL A 616 -29.19 -8.34 -1.88
CA VAL A 616 -30.05 -8.81 -0.78
C VAL A 616 -30.99 -9.90 -1.27
N ASN A 617 -31.66 -9.71 -2.41
CA ASN A 617 -32.62 -10.67 -2.94
C ASN A 617 -31.93 -11.96 -3.41
N GLN A 618 -30.76 -11.87 -4.02
CA GLN A 618 -29.96 -13.03 -4.42
C GLN A 618 -29.54 -13.88 -3.22
N LEU A 619 -29.09 -13.25 -2.13
CA LEU A 619 -28.57 -13.94 -0.95
C LEU A 619 -29.64 -14.41 0.04
N LYS A 620 -30.86 -13.85 0.01
CA LYS A 620 -31.97 -14.25 0.90
C LYS A 620 -32.25 -15.76 0.88
N ASN A 621 -32.09 -16.39 -0.28
CA ASN A 621 -32.33 -17.82 -0.51
C ASN A 621 -31.04 -18.63 -0.64
N ALA A 622 -29.86 -18.02 -0.46
CA ALA A 622 -28.59 -18.72 -0.56
C ALA A 622 -28.44 -19.72 0.60
N ARG A 623 -27.91 -20.91 0.30
CA ARG A 623 -27.51 -21.89 1.32
C ARG A 623 -26.06 -21.65 1.70
N LEU A 624 -25.83 -20.94 2.80
CA LEU A 624 -24.50 -20.83 3.39
C LEU A 624 -24.20 -22.12 4.16
N ASN A 625 -23.40 -23.03 3.58
CA ASN A 625 -22.97 -24.27 4.24
C ASN A 625 -21.84 -23.97 5.25
N ILE A 626 -22.11 -23.16 6.27
CA ILE A 626 -21.15 -22.76 7.31
C ILE A 626 -21.65 -23.34 8.63
N ARG A 627 -20.90 -24.29 9.20
CA ARG A 627 -21.15 -24.84 10.54
C ARG A 627 -20.14 -24.25 11.53
N SER A 628 -20.53 -24.20 12.80
CA SER A 628 -19.69 -23.70 13.90
C SER A 628 -18.48 -24.60 14.14
#